data_AF-A0A8T1H256-F1
#
_entry.id   AF-A0A8T1H256-F1
#
_cell.length_a   1.000
_cell.length_b   1.000
_cell.length_c   1.000
_cell.angle_alpha   90.00
_cell.angle_beta   90.00
_cell.angle_gamma   90.00
#
_symmetry.space_group_name_H-M   'P 1'
#
loop_
_entity.id
_entity.type
_entity.pdbx_description
1 polymer ?
#
loop_
_entity_poly.entity_id
_entity_poly.type
_entity_poly.pdbx_seq_one_letter_code
_entity_poly.pdbx_strand_id
1 'polypeptide(L)'
;MLIENPVEELSEDREDEDIRPGAIPRGLMRVVDDMYADINNPEIANDEYFANRTILTTTNAVVQSINEAVAQRLERVSREYLSTDSVEEDEEVNFFEQEVLHTVNINGIPPHKLTLKKGAPIMMNRNLNPDLRLCNGTRLRIVEVNPHVIHVTIMTGERQGQHVLIPRIVFISDGDSREFPFRLRCKQFPAQPALCDDYQQGARANRAEPRAVSVDTLLLAWSAVRRTAESDVSVQVQGADRVPAARGGGRSVHRQHSVQADFRVEIKERCTA
;
A
#
# COMPACT_ATOMS: atom_id res chain seq x y z
N MET A 1 30.06 13.70 54.46
CA MET A 1 30.10 13.84 52.99
C MET A 1 28.84 13.19 52.47
N LEU A 2 27.98 13.98 51.84
CA LEU A 2 26.77 13.52 51.17
C LEU A 2 27.19 12.74 49.92
N ILE A 3 26.82 11.48 49.85
CA ILE A 3 26.82 10.75 48.58
C ILE A 3 25.36 10.76 48.15
N GLU A 4 25.04 11.67 47.24
CA GLU A 4 23.76 11.64 46.53
C GLU A 4 23.76 10.37 45.67
N ASN A 5 22.87 9.43 45.99
CA ASN A 5 22.47 8.42 45.02
C ASN A 5 21.58 9.13 44.01
N PRO A 6 21.93 9.18 42.71
CA PRO A 6 20.96 9.60 41.71
C PRO A 6 19.86 8.55 41.69
N VAL A 7 18.64 8.99 41.94
CA VAL A 7 17.45 8.22 41.58
C VAL A 7 17.52 8.10 40.06
N GLU A 8 17.88 6.93 39.54
CA GLU A 8 17.53 6.58 38.17
C GLU A 8 16.00 6.54 38.12
N GLU A 9 15.40 7.66 37.71
CA GLU A 9 14.05 7.65 37.16
C GLU A 9 14.11 6.79 35.89
N LEU A 10 13.88 5.50 36.07
CA LEU A 10 13.38 4.63 35.01
C LEU A 10 12.06 5.25 34.58
N SER A 11 12.11 6.05 33.51
CA SER A 11 10.92 6.55 32.84
C SER A 11 10.15 5.35 32.29
N GLU A 12 9.13 4.91 33.02
CA GLU A 12 8.19 3.85 32.63
C GLU A 12 7.21 4.30 31.52
N ASP A 13 7.38 5.49 30.94
CA ASP A 13 6.40 6.07 30.02
C ASP A 13 6.87 6.08 28.56
N ARG A 14 6.83 4.94 27.84
CA ARG A 14 6.71 4.96 26.36
C ARG A 14 5.95 3.76 25.76
N GLU A 15 5.00 3.17 26.47
CA GLU A 15 4.06 2.20 25.87
C GLU A 15 2.88 2.91 25.18
N ASP A 16 2.58 4.16 25.55
CA ASP A 16 1.44 4.93 25.01
C ASP A 16 1.71 5.61 23.65
N GLU A 17 2.97 5.69 23.20
CA GLU A 17 3.31 6.25 21.88
C GLU A 17 2.74 5.41 20.73
N ASP A 18 2.67 4.08 20.92
CA ASP A 18 2.16 3.14 19.92
C ASP A 18 0.62 3.16 19.79
N ILE A 19 -0.10 3.86 20.68
CA ILE A 19 -1.58 3.88 20.75
C ILE A 19 -2.19 5.03 19.93
N ARG A 20 -1.39 6.03 19.50
CA ARG A 20 -1.91 7.20 18.78
C ARG A 20 -2.39 6.82 17.37
N PRO A 21 -3.51 7.36 16.87
CA PRO A 21 -3.92 7.17 15.48
C PRO A 21 -2.81 7.59 14.51
N GLY A 22 -2.37 6.64 13.67
CA GLY A 22 -1.27 6.87 12.72
C GLY A 22 0.14 6.69 13.30
N ALA A 23 0.30 6.32 14.58
CA ALA A 23 1.60 5.86 15.07
C ALA A 23 2.00 4.58 14.32
N ILE A 24 3.26 4.48 13.90
CA ILE A 24 3.79 3.25 13.34
C ILE A 24 4.25 2.39 14.52
N PRO A 25 3.64 1.22 14.76
CA PRO A 25 4.07 0.36 15.86
C PRO A 25 5.56 0.02 15.71
N ARG A 26 6.32 0.04 16.80
CA ARG A 26 7.78 -0.21 16.77
C ARG A 26 8.17 -1.49 16.02
N GLY A 27 7.38 -2.56 16.14
CA GLY A 27 7.62 -3.82 15.43
C GLY A 27 7.49 -3.70 13.90
N LEU A 28 6.69 -2.76 13.41
CA LEU A 28 6.44 -2.55 11.99
C LEU A 28 7.57 -1.77 11.31
N MET A 29 8.28 -0.91 12.05
CA MET A 29 9.47 -0.21 11.52
C MET A 29 10.59 -1.18 11.15
N ARG A 30 10.79 -2.26 11.92
CA ARG A 30 11.75 -3.31 11.57
C ARG A 30 11.39 -4.00 10.25
N VAL A 31 10.10 -4.27 10.03
CA VAL A 31 9.62 -4.83 8.76
C VAL A 31 9.89 -3.85 7.61
N VAL A 32 9.69 -2.55 7.84
CA VAL A 32 10.02 -1.51 6.87
C VAL A 32 11.51 -1.51 6.53
N ASP A 33 12.38 -1.59 7.55
CA ASP A 33 13.84 -1.64 7.37
C ASP A 33 14.25 -2.86 6.52
N ASP A 34 13.74 -4.04 6.85
CA ASP A 34 14.05 -5.28 6.15
C ASP A 34 13.47 -5.31 4.73
N MET A 35 12.26 -4.76 4.53
CA MET A 35 11.59 -4.72 3.23
C MET A 35 12.22 -3.73 2.27
N TYR A 36 12.71 -2.60 2.77
CA TYR A 36 13.20 -1.48 1.98
C TYR A 36 14.67 -1.15 2.22
N ALA A 37 15.47 -2.11 2.69
CA ALA A 37 16.91 -1.94 2.94
C ALA A 37 17.67 -1.38 1.73
N ASP A 38 17.36 -1.89 0.53
CA ASP A 38 18.07 -1.53 -0.70
C ASP A 38 17.36 -0.43 -1.53
N ILE A 39 16.43 0.32 -0.93
CA ILE A 39 15.56 1.27 -1.66
C ILE A 39 16.33 2.36 -2.41
N ASN A 40 17.54 2.71 -1.95
CA ASN A 40 18.41 3.70 -2.56
C ASN A 40 19.41 3.12 -3.57
N ASN A 41 19.55 1.79 -3.67
CA ASN A 41 20.40 1.16 -4.68
C ASN A 41 19.66 1.13 -6.04
N PRO A 42 20.11 1.87 -7.07
CA PRO A 42 19.41 1.95 -8.34
C PRO A 42 19.44 0.65 -9.17
N GLU A 43 20.42 -0.23 -8.93
CA GLU A 43 20.51 -1.52 -9.62
C GLU A 43 19.50 -2.53 -9.06
N ILE A 44 19.19 -2.41 -7.75
CA ILE A 44 18.26 -3.29 -7.04
C ILE A 44 16.84 -2.72 -7.06
N ALA A 45 16.65 -1.45 -6.72
CA ALA A 45 15.35 -0.78 -6.57
C ALA A 45 14.72 -0.42 -7.94
N ASN A 46 14.51 -1.44 -8.76
CA ASN A 46 13.89 -1.43 -10.08
C ASN A 46 12.39 -1.81 -10.02
N ASP A 47 11.76 -1.98 -11.17
CA ASP A 47 10.33 -2.34 -11.25
C ASP A 47 10.01 -3.67 -10.57
N GLU A 48 10.86 -4.69 -10.72
CA GLU A 48 10.68 -6.01 -10.14
C GLU A 48 10.81 -5.99 -8.61
N TYR A 49 11.76 -5.22 -8.08
CA TYR A 49 11.94 -5.04 -6.65
C TYR A 49 10.69 -4.49 -5.98
N PHE A 50 10.11 -3.42 -6.52
CA PHE A 50 8.88 -2.85 -5.98
C PHE A 50 7.64 -3.69 -6.32
N ALA A 51 7.62 -4.40 -7.45
CA ALA A 51 6.49 -5.25 -7.83
C ALA A 51 6.27 -6.36 -6.81
N ASN A 52 7.37 -6.95 -6.33
CA ASN A 52 7.36 -8.05 -5.36
C ASN A 52 7.33 -7.58 -3.90
N ARG A 53 7.27 -6.27 -3.63
CA ARG A 53 7.32 -5.69 -2.28
C ARG A 53 6.21 -4.67 -2.05
N THR A 54 5.35 -5.01 -1.09
CA THR A 54 4.33 -4.13 -0.51
C THR A 54 4.13 -4.54 0.94
N ILE A 55 4.08 -3.57 1.83
CA ILE A 55 3.62 -3.81 3.20
C ILE A 55 2.09 -3.72 3.22
N LEU A 56 1.42 -4.71 3.80
CA LEU A 56 -0.03 -4.69 3.98
C LEU A 56 -0.36 -4.42 5.44
N THR A 57 -1.24 -3.45 5.69
CA THR A 57 -1.73 -3.13 7.04
C THR A 57 -3.25 -3.08 7.10
N THR A 58 -3.79 -2.97 8.31
CA THR A 58 -5.24 -3.03 8.56
C THR A 58 -5.94 -1.67 8.47
N THR A 59 -5.21 -0.55 8.57
CA THR A 59 -5.82 0.79 8.61
C THR A 59 -5.11 1.78 7.69
N ASN A 60 -5.89 2.63 7.03
CA ASN A 60 -5.37 3.66 6.12
C ASN A 60 -4.47 4.68 6.81
N ALA A 61 -4.70 4.96 8.10
CA ALA A 61 -3.86 5.84 8.89
C ALA A 61 -2.42 5.29 9.01
N VAL A 62 -2.26 4.00 9.30
CA VAL A 62 -0.94 3.35 9.36
C VAL A 62 -0.31 3.27 7.97
N VAL A 63 -1.11 2.99 6.92
CA VAL A 63 -0.64 3.03 5.52
C VAL A 63 -0.01 4.39 5.19
N GLN A 64 -0.69 5.49 5.53
CA GLN A 64 -0.20 6.83 5.27
C GLN A 64 1.13 7.07 5.99
N SER A 65 1.21 6.77 7.29
CA SER A 65 2.42 6.97 8.08
C SER A 65 3.61 6.17 7.54
N ILE A 66 3.40 4.90 7.14
CA ILE A 66 4.48 4.08 6.55
C ILE A 66 4.88 4.62 5.19
N ASN A 67 3.92 4.95 4.33
CA ASN A 67 4.23 5.53 3.02
C ASN A 67 5.06 6.82 3.15
N GLU A 68 4.72 7.69 4.11
CA GLU A 68 5.48 8.90 4.42
C GLU A 68 6.87 8.57 4.96
N ALA A 69 6.99 7.66 5.93
CA ALA A 69 8.26 7.27 6.52
C ALA A 69 9.22 6.64 5.50
N VAL A 70 8.73 5.75 4.64
CA VAL A 70 9.54 5.12 3.59
C VAL A 70 9.87 6.12 2.48
N ALA A 71 8.92 6.98 2.10
CA ALA A 71 9.19 8.03 1.13
C ALA A 71 10.28 8.98 1.63
N GLN A 72 10.32 9.34 2.91
CA GLN A 72 11.37 10.20 3.47
C GLN A 72 12.78 9.61 3.31
N ARG A 73 12.93 8.28 3.42
CA ARG A 73 14.22 7.57 3.24
C ARG A 73 14.73 7.53 1.81
N LEU A 74 13.84 7.74 0.82
CA LEU A 74 14.22 7.72 -0.58
C LEU A 74 14.98 9.00 -0.95
N GLU A 75 16.27 8.87 -1.24
CA GLU A 75 17.19 9.97 -1.57
C GLU A 75 17.11 10.35 -3.05
N ARG A 76 15.89 10.63 -3.52
CA ARG A 76 15.60 10.95 -4.92
C ARG A 76 14.80 12.24 -5.04
N VAL A 77 14.85 12.82 -6.23
CA VAL A 77 14.14 14.07 -6.55
C VAL A 77 12.67 13.94 -6.19
N SER A 78 12.22 14.81 -5.29
CA SER A 78 10.83 14.92 -4.84
C SER A 78 10.15 16.11 -5.50
N ARG A 79 8.84 15.98 -5.72
CA ARG A 79 7.99 17.10 -6.12
C ARG A 79 6.70 17.08 -5.32
N GLU A 80 6.38 18.24 -4.77
CA GLU A 80 5.10 18.48 -4.14
C GLU A 80 4.10 18.99 -5.17
N TYR A 81 2.89 18.46 -5.10
CA TYR A 81 1.78 18.80 -5.97
C TYR A 81 0.60 19.24 -5.11
N LEU A 82 0.29 20.53 -5.17
CA LEU A 82 -0.92 21.10 -4.56
C LEU A 82 -2.11 20.85 -5.49
N SER A 83 -3.23 20.42 -4.92
CA SER A 83 -4.50 20.29 -5.64
C SER A 83 -5.11 21.66 -5.94
N THR A 84 -6.12 21.67 -6.79
CA THR A 84 -7.00 22.83 -6.97
C THR A 84 -8.40 22.41 -6.55
N ASP A 85 -8.82 22.91 -5.40
CA ASP A 85 -10.06 22.50 -4.75
C ASP A 85 -11.12 23.59 -4.87
N SER A 86 -12.36 23.18 -5.13
CA SER A 86 -13.54 24.04 -5.18
C SER A 86 -14.78 23.25 -4.77
N VAL A 87 -15.90 23.94 -4.58
CA VAL A 87 -17.21 23.30 -4.40
C VAL A 87 -17.91 23.22 -5.77
N GLU A 88 -18.59 22.11 -6.05
CA GLU A 88 -19.21 21.85 -7.37
C GLU A 88 -20.35 22.85 -7.70
N GLU A 89 -21.07 23.34 -6.69
CA GLU A 89 -22.27 24.20 -6.83
C GLU A 89 -22.02 25.67 -6.42
N ASP A 90 -20.75 26.07 -6.20
CA ASP A 90 -20.38 27.43 -5.79
C ASP A 90 -20.30 28.39 -7.01
N GLU A 91 -21.41 28.57 -7.73
CA GLU A 91 -21.44 29.49 -8.89
C GLU A 91 -21.45 30.97 -8.47
N GLU A 92 -21.84 31.29 -7.22
CA GLU A 92 -22.15 32.68 -6.85
C GLU A 92 -21.43 33.23 -5.60
N VAL A 93 -20.93 32.39 -4.67
CA VAL A 93 -20.17 32.84 -3.48
C VAL A 93 -19.24 31.72 -3.02
N ASN A 94 -17.93 31.95 -2.86
CA ASN A 94 -17.04 31.01 -2.16
C ASN A 94 -17.44 30.92 -0.68
N PHE A 95 -18.48 30.14 -0.35
CA PHE A 95 -18.99 30.03 1.03
C PHE A 95 -17.99 29.39 1.98
N PHE A 96 -17.04 28.61 1.43
CA PHE A 96 -16.00 27.92 2.19
C PHE A 96 -14.65 28.55 1.92
N GLU A 97 -13.91 28.81 3.00
CA GLU A 97 -12.51 29.24 2.90
C GLU A 97 -11.65 28.12 2.31
N GLN A 98 -10.69 28.51 1.48
CA GLN A 98 -9.83 27.56 0.78
C GLN A 98 -9.01 26.71 1.76
N GLU A 99 -8.61 27.28 2.90
CA GLU A 99 -7.91 26.58 3.97
C GLU A 99 -8.75 25.44 4.55
N VAL A 100 -10.07 25.61 4.66
CA VAL A 100 -10.98 24.56 5.10
C VAL A 100 -10.99 23.43 4.08
N LEU A 101 -11.14 23.75 2.79
CA LEU A 101 -11.15 22.75 1.71
C LEU A 101 -9.85 21.93 1.67
N HIS A 102 -8.70 22.55 1.92
CA HIS A 102 -7.40 21.88 1.92
C HIS A 102 -7.22 20.89 3.09
N THR A 103 -8.01 21.00 4.16
CA THR A 103 -7.98 20.08 5.31
C THR A 103 -8.91 18.88 5.15
N VAL A 104 -9.83 18.92 4.19
CA VAL A 104 -10.83 17.88 3.97
C VAL A 104 -10.17 16.63 3.42
N ASN A 105 -10.32 15.51 4.12
CA ASN A 105 -9.81 14.21 3.70
C ASN A 105 -10.99 13.28 3.38
N ILE A 106 -11.35 13.17 2.10
CA ILE A 106 -12.46 12.31 1.64
C ILE A 106 -11.89 11.05 1.01
N ASN A 107 -12.43 9.89 1.42
CA ASN A 107 -12.04 8.60 0.88
C ASN A 107 -12.11 8.57 -0.65
N GLY A 108 -11.03 8.11 -1.28
CA GLY A 108 -10.92 8.04 -2.73
C GLY A 108 -10.60 9.37 -3.41
N ILE A 109 -10.53 10.50 -2.71
CA ILE A 109 -9.98 11.76 -3.23
C ILE A 109 -8.53 11.89 -2.76
N PRO A 110 -7.57 12.19 -3.66
CA PRO A 110 -6.21 12.46 -3.25
C PRO A 110 -6.12 13.67 -2.29
N PRO A 111 -5.18 13.67 -1.34
CA PRO A 111 -5.00 14.81 -0.43
C PRO A 111 -4.58 16.08 -1.19
N HIS A 112 -4.84 17.23 -0.57
CA HIS A 112 -4.45 18.53 -1.12
C HIS A 112 -2.96 18.59 -1.46
N LYS A 113 -2.13 18.16 -0.51
CA LYS A 113 -0.69 18.05 -0.67
C LYS A 113 -0.29 16.61 -1.02
N LEU A 114 0.15 16.40 -2.25
CA LEU A 114 0.66 15.13 -2.74
C LEU A 114 2.17 15.24 -3.04
N THR A 115 3.00 14.57 -2.24
CA THR A 115 4.45 14.52 -2.47
C THR A 115 4.82 13.21 -3.16
N LEU A 116 5.41 13.32 -4.35
CA LEU A 116 5.89 12.18 -5.12
C LEU A 116 7.39 12.24 -5.33
N LYS A 117 8.05 11.08 -5.33
CA LYS A 117 9.50 10.99 -5.54
C LYS A 117 9.82 10.14 -6.76
N LYS A 118 10.82 10.57 -7.53
CA LYS A 118 11.37 9.79 -8.64
C LYS A 118 11.76 8.41 -8.14
N GLY A 119 11.34 7.37 -8.86
CA GLY A 119 11.64 5.98 -8.59
C GLY A 119 10.83 5.34 -7.46
N ALA A 120 9.93 6.06 -6.79
CA ALA A 120 9.00 5.46 -5.83
C ALA A 120 7.85 4.73 -6.56
N PRO A 121 7.30 3.66 -5.96
CA PRO A 121 6.08 3.04 -6.44
C PRO A 121 4.85 3.89 -6.05
N ILE A 122 3.89 3.94 -6.97
CA ILE A 122 2.57 4.54 -6.79
C ILE A 122 1.50 3.55 -7.28
N MET A 123 0.27 3.76 -6.86
CA MET A 123 -0.89 3.01 -7.31
C MET A 123 -1.93 3.98 -7.87
N MET A 124 -2.53 3.60 -9.00
CA MET A 124 -3.65 4.31 -9.59
C MET A 124 -4.89 4.18 -8.70
N ASN A 125 -5.59 5.28 -8.43
CA ASN A 125 -6.84 5.27 -7.66
C ASN A 125 -8.08 5.62 -8.50
N ARG A 126 -7.92 5.81 -9.82
CA ARG A 126 -9.01 6.03 -10.78
C ARG A 126 -8.72 5.34 -12.11
N ASN A 127 -9.80 5.03 -12.82
CA ASN A 127 -9.72 4.53 -14.20
C ASN A 127 -9.51 5.70 -15.16
N LEU A 128 -8.44 5.65 -15.95
CA LEU A 128 -8.18 6.60 -17.04
C LEU A 128 -8.33 5.92 -18.40
N ASN A 129 -7.66 4.77 -18.56
CA ASN A 129 -7.66 4.05 -19.82
C ASN A 129 -7.44 2.54 -19.54
N PRO A 130 -8.51 1.74 -19.49
CA PRO A 130 -8.42 0.30 -19.27
C PRO A 130 -7.60 -0.43 -20.33
N ASP A 131 -7.64 0.02 -21.59
CA ASP A 131 -6.90 -0.61 -22.69
C ASP A 131 -5.39 -0.51 -22.43
N LEU A 132 -4.94 0.62 -21.89
CA LEU A 132 -3.55 0.85 -21.49
C LEU A 132 -3.22 0.31 -20.07
N ARG A 133 -4.14 -0.42 -19.44
CA ARG A 133 -4.03 -0.87 -18.03
C ARG A 133 -3.84 0.28 -17.03
N LEU A 134 -4.29 1.49 -17.38
CA LEU A 134 -4.34 2.65 -16.48
C LEU A 134 -5.67 2.66 -15.72
N CYS A 135 -5.85 1.64 -14.88
CA CYS A 135 -7.04 1.43 -14.07
C CYS A 135 -6.71 1.48 -12.57
N ASN A 136 -7.75 1.57 -11.75
CA ASN A 136 -7.62 1.51 -10.30
C ASN A 136 -6.87 0.23 -9.88
N GLY A 137 -5.91 0.37 -8.96
CA GLY A 137 -5.07 -0.73 -8.49
C GLY A 137 -3.80 -0.97 -9.30
N THR A 138 -3.64 -0.38 -10.48
CA THR A 138 -2.40 -0.57 -11.26
C THR A 138 -1.22 0.05 -10.51
N ARG A 139 -0.20 -0.79 -10.21
CA ARG A 139 1.06 -0.37 -9.59
C ARG A 139 2.06 0.08 -10.65
N LEU A 140 2.63 1.25 -10.41
CA LEU A 140 3.51 1.96 -11.34
C LEU A 140 4.73 2.49 -10.59
N ARG A 141 5.89 2.56 -11.24
CA ARG A 141 7.07 3.23 -10.69
C ARG A 141 7.26 4.57 -11.36
N ILE A 142 7.52 5.60 -10.57
CA ILE A 142 7.80 6.94 -11.10
C ILE A 142 9.16 6.94 -11.81
N VAL A 143 9.18 7.34 -13.06
CA VAL A 143 10.42 7.57 -13.83
C VAL A 143 10.84 9.02 -13.70
N GLU A 144 9.90 9.97 -13.85
CA GLU A 144 10.15 11.41 -13.70
C GLU A 144 8.94 12.16 -13.13
N VAL A 145 9.21 13.24 -12.39
CA VAL A 145 8.20 14.11 -11.75
C VAL A 145 8.16 15.48 -12.42
N ASN A 146 7.28 15.65 -13.41
CA ASN A 146 7.13 16.90 -14.16
C ASN A 146 5.96 17.76 -13.62
N PRO A 147 5.86 19.06 -13.98
CA PRO A 147 4.85 19.95 -13.39
C PRO A 147 3.40 19.54 -13.65
N HIS A 148 3.11 19.04 -14.85
CA HIS A 148 1.74 18.80 -15.32
C HIS A 148 1.42 17.34 -15.60
N VAL A 149 2.44 16.50 -15.72
CA VAL A 149 2.33 15.06 -15.96
C VAL A 149 3.35 14.33 -15.09
N ILE A 150 3.04 13.11 -14.68
CA ILE A 150 4.03 12.19 -14.12
C ILE A 150 4.37 11.13 -15.16
N HIS A 151 5.66 10.89 -15.35
CA HIS A 151 6.14 9.85 -16.24
C HIS A 151 6.44 8.60 -15.42
N VAL A 152 5.85 7.47 -15.80
CA VAL A 152 5.84 6.26 -14.99
C VAL A 152 6.00 5.02 -15.85
N THR A 153 6.45 3.93 -15.24
CA THR A 153 6.56 2.60 -15.85
C THR A 153 5.57 1.66 -15.18
N ILE A 154 4.89 0.83 -15.98
CA ILE A 154 4.00 -0.22 -15.47
C ILE A 154 4.85 -1.34 -14.86
N MET A 155 4.60 -1.67 -13.59
CA MET A 155 5.42 -2.63 -12.85
C MET A 155 4.96 -4.08 -13.00
N THR A 156 3.70 -4.32 -13.35
CA THR A 156 3.07 -5.65 -13.33
C THR A 156 2.13 -5.86 -14.50
N GLY A 157 1.83 -7.13 -14.81
CA GLY A 157 0.88 -7.54 -15.84
C GLY A 157 1.42 -7.53 -17.26
N GLU A 158 0.53 -7.76 -18.23
CA GLU A 158 0.84 -7.90 -19.66
C GLU A 158 1.62 -6.72 -20.27
N ARG A 159 1.51 -5.53 -19.67
CA ARG A 159 2.15 -4.29 -20.14
C ARG A 159 3.34 -3.87 -19.27
N GLN A 160 3.89 -4.78 -18.47
CA GLN A 160 5.06 -4.53 -17.64
C GLN A 160 6.22 -3.91 -18.46
N GLY A 161 6.88 -2.91 -17.90
CA GLY A 161 7.96 -2.16 -18.55
C GLY A 161 7.48 -1.05 -19.49
N GLN A 162 6.18 -0.98 -19.82
CA GLN A 162 5.67 0.10 -20.66
C GLN A 162 5.68 1.44 -19.93
N HIS A 163 6.15 2.47 -20.64
CA HIS A 163 6.16 3.85 -20.18
C HIS A 163 4.84 4.55 -20.51
N VAL A 164 4.30 5.29 -19.55
CA VAL A 164 3.02 6.00 -19.65
C VAL A 164 3.11 7.37 -18.95
N LEU A 165 2.31 8.32 -19.42
CA LEU A 165 2.19 9.64 -18.81
C LEU A 165 0.83 9.76 -18.13
N ILE A 166 0.82 10.19 -16.87
CA ILE A 166 -0.43 10.40 -16.12
C ILE A 166 -0.64 11.91 -15.94
N PRO A 167 -1.75 12.47 -16.42
CA PRO A 167 -2.13 13.86 -16.15
C PRO A 167 -2.93 13.99 -14.84
N ARG A 168 -3.09 15.22 -14.35
CA ARG A 168 -4.07 15.52 -13.30
C ARG A 168 -5.49 15.38 -13.85
N ILE A 169 -6.40 14.86 -13.03
CA ILE A 169 -7.83 14.78 -13.32
C ILE A 169 -8.63 15.49 -12.25
N VAL A 170 -9.93 15.68 -12.52
CA VAL A 170 -10.87 16.22 -11.54
C VAL A 170 -11.55 15.05 -10.82
N PHE A 171 -11.52 15.11 -9.50
CA PHE A 171 -12.25 14.28 -8.55
C PHE A 171 -13.47 15.06 -8.07
N ILE A 172 -14.59 14.38 -7.93
CA ILE A 172 -15.81 14.93 -7.35
C ILE A 172 -16.20 14.00 -6.21
N SER A 173 -16.45 14.55 -5.01
CA SER A 173 -16.93 13.75 -3.89
C SER A 173 -18.39 13.33 -4.07
N ASP A 174 -18.73 12.19 -3.51
CA ASP A 174 -20.11 11.73 -3.49
C ASP A 174 -20.90 12.64 -2.54
N GLY A 175 -21.99 13.24 -3.03
CA GLY A 175 -22.80 14.21 -2.27
C GLY A 175 -23.60 13.59 -1.12
N ASP A 176 -23.63 12.26 -1.02
CA ASP A 176 -24.34 11.54 0.03
C ASP A 176 -23.51 11.38 1.32
N SER A 177 -22.26 11.85 1.33
CA SER A 177 -21.43 11.82 2.54
C SER A 177 -22.01 12.78 3.58
N ARG A 178 -22.60 12.26 4.67
CA ARG A 178 -23.10 13.05 5.81
C ARG A 178 -22.01 13.89 6.52
N GLU A 179 -20.76 13.71 6.14
CA GLU A 179 -19.58 14.28 6.78
C GLU A 179 -19.32 15.72 6.34
N PHE A 180 -19.68 16.09 5.10
CA PHE A 180 -19.48 17.44 4.57
C PHE A 180 -20.75 17.94 3.86
N PRO A 181 -21.15 19.20 4.07
CA PRO A 181 -22.37 19.77 3.48
C PRO A 181 -22.20 20.21 2.01
N PHE A 182 -21.13 19.76 1.33
CA PHE A 182 -20.79 20.17 -0.02
C PHE A 182 -20.17 19.02 -0.82
N ARG A 183 -20.20 19.15 -2.15
CA ARG A 183 -19.45 18.29 -3.06
C ARG A 183 -18.10 18.91 -3.39
N LEU A 184 -17.04 18.28 -2.93
CA LEU A 184 -15.66 18.71 -3.19
C LEU A 184 -15.28 18.36 -4.62
N ARG A 185 -14.87 19.36 -5.39
CA ARG A 185 -14.23 19.23 -6.69
C ARG A 185 -12.73 19.45 -6.53
N CYS A 186 -11.93 18.40 -6.62
CA CYS A 186 -10.47 18.44 -6.42
C CYS A 186 -9.74 18.08 -7.72
N LYS A 187 -8.84 18.94 -8.21
CA LYS A 187 -7.97 18.63 -9.35
C LYS A 187 -6.59 18.16 -8.89
N GLN A 188 -6.30 16.87 -9.04
CA GLN A 188 -5.04 16.26 -8.60
C GLN A 188 -4.66 15.05 -9.47
N PHE A 189 -3.45 14.50 -9.29
CA PHE A 189 -3.07 13.24 -9.94
C PHE A 189 -3.86 12.05 -9.39
N PRO A 190 -4.30 11.11 -10.25
CA PRO A 190 -4.98 9.89 -9.83
C PRO A 190 -4.02 8.80 -9.37
N ALA A 191 -3.13 9.17 -8.46
CA ALA A 191 -2.09 8.30 -7.95
C ALA A 191 -1.83 8.59 -6.46
N GLN A 192 -1.49 7.53 -5.74
CA GLN A 192 -1.06 7.58 -4.34
C GLN A 192 0.22 6.75 -4.16
N PRO A 193 1.09 7.07 -3.19
CA PRO A 193 2.24 6.24 -2.84
C PRO A 193 1.81 4.80 -2.52
N ALA A 194 2.61 3.82 -2.97
CA ALA A 194 2.28 2.39 -2.86
C ALA A 194 3.46 1.55 -2.31
N LEU A 195 4.12 2.07 -1.27
CA LEU A 195 5.11 1.35 -0.46
C LEU A 195 4.39 0.49 0.59
N CYS A 196 3.28 1.01 1.11
CA CYS A 196 2.34 0.30 1.96
C CYS A 196 0.93 0.45 1.36
N ASP A 197 0.13 -0.60 1.49
CA ASP A 197 -1.29 -0.62 1.12
C ASP A 197 -2.12 -1.19 2.28
N ASP A 198 -3.42 -0.93 2.30
CA ASP A 198 -4.32 -1.63 3.21
C ASP A 198 -4.71 -3.01 2.64
N TYR A 199 -5.02 -3.96 3.51
CA TYR A 199 -5.32 -5.33 3.11
C TYR A 199 -6.51 -5.42 2.13
N GLN A 200 -7.55 -4.59 2.30
CA GLN A 200 -8.72 -4.64 1.43
C GLN A 200 -8.41 -4.14 0.02
N GLN A 201 -7.63 -3.07 -0.09
CA GLN A 201 -7.18 -2.51 -1.36
C GLN A 201 -6.17 -3.44 -2.05
N GLY A 202 -5.23 -4.02 -1.30
CA GLY A 202 -4.27 -5.01 -1.80
C GLY A 202 -4.97 -6.28 -2.35
N ALA A 203 -6.00 -6.77 -1.65
CA ALA A 203 -6.80 -7.91 -2.13
C ALA A 203 -7.59 -7.58 -3.41
N ARG A 204 -8.04 -6.32 -3.59
CA ARG A 204 -8.71 -5.86 -4.82
C ARG A 204 -7.74 -5.71 -5.99
N ALA A 205 -6.52 -5.20 -5.75
CA ALA A 205 -5.49 -5.08 -6.78
C ALA A 205 -5.04 -6.47 -7.30
N ASN A 206 -4.91 -7.46 -6.41
CA ASN A 206 -4.53 -8.84 -6.76
C ASN A 206 -5.62 -9.65 -7.49
N ARG A 207 -6.86 -9.14 -7.58
CA ARG A 207 -7.91 -9.74 -8.42
C ARG A 207 -7.64 -9.54 -9.92
N ALA A 208 -6.78 -8.58 -10.29
CA ALA A 208 -6.42 -8.33 -11.68
C ALA A 208 -5.40 -9.36 -12.21
N GLU A 209 -4.45 -9.84 -11.39
CA GLU A 209 -3.58 -10.99 -11.66
C GLU A 209 -3.04 -11.57 -10.32
N PRO A 210 -3.21 -12.87 -10.03
CA PRO A 210 -2.79 -13.45 -8.76
C PRO A 210 -1.32 -13.87 -8.82
N ARG A 211 -0.40 -13.02 -8.34
CA ARG A 211 0.96 -13.47 -8.03
C ARG A 211 1.42 -12.98 -6.65
N ALA A 212 1.56 -13.98 -5.77
CA ALA A 212 2.37 -14.03 -4.56
C ALA A 212 2.25 -12.84 -3.58
N VAL A 213 1.32 -12.93 -2.63
CA VAL A 213 1.68 -12.51 -1.28
C VAL A 213 2.70 -13.54 -0.79
N SER A 214 3.92 -13.13 -0.46
CA SER A 214 4.91 -14.05 0.10
C SER A 214 4.27 -14.78 1.30
N VAL A 215 4.44 -16.09 1.36
CA VAL A 215 4.02 -16.92 2.50
C VAL A 215 4.59 -16.34 3.81
N ASP A 216 5.76 -15.71 3.74
CA ASP A 216 6.40 -15.03 4.87
C ASP A 216 5.68 -13.73 5.28
N THR A 217 5.10 -12.99 4.33
CA THR A 217 4.30 -11.78 4.61
C THR A 217 2.97 -12.15 5.28
N LEU A 218 2.34 -13.24 4.86
CA LEU A 218 1.15 -13.79 5.53
C LEU A 218 1.49 -14.35 6.92
N LEU A 219 2.63 -15.04 7.06
CA LEU A 219 3.09 -15.56 8.35
C LEU A 219 3.53 -14.45 9.31
N LEU A 220 4.12 -13.36 8.83
CA LEU A 220 4.48 -12.19 9.63
C LEU A 220 3.23 -11.42 10.08
N ALA A 221 2.30 -11.15 9.16
CA ALA A 221 1.01 -10.56 9.50
C ALA A 221 0.22 -11.44 10.48
N TRP A 222 0.21 -12.75 10.27
CA TRP A 222 -0.41 -13.71 11.19
C TRP A 222 0.30 -13.74 12.54
N SER A 223 1.62 -13.83 12.60
CA SER A 223 2.37 -13.87 13.86
C SER A 223 2.26 -12.57 14.66
N ALA A 224 1.93 -11.45 14.01
CA ALA A 224 1.54 -10.20 14.67
C ALA A 224 0.10 -10.27 15.21
N VAL A 225 -0.86 -10.82 14.44
CA VAL A 225 -2.26 -11.04 14.87
C VAL A 225 -2.41 -12.09 15.99
N ARG A 226 -1.60 -13.15 15.96
CA ARG A 226 -1.59 -14.23 16.97
C ARG A 226 -1.03 -13.76 18.31
N ARG A 227 -0.25 -12.68 18.34
CA ARG A 227 0.25 -12.08 19.59
C ARG A 227 -0.79 -11.18 20.27
N THR A 228 -1.86 -10.80 19.57
CA THR A 228 -2.91 -9.90 20.06
C THR A 228 -4.26 -10.57 20.28
N ALA A 229 -4.49 -11.79 19.79
CA ALA A 229 -5.73 -12.54 19.99
C ALA A 229 -5.56 -13.72 20.96
N GLU A 230 -5.97 -13.54 22.22
CA GLU A 230 -6.29 -14.64 23.13
C GLU A 230 -7.62 -15.28 22.70
N SER A 231 -7.60 -16.28 21.81
CA SER A 231 -8.63 -17.35 21.76
C SER A 231 -8.36 -18.38 20.66
N ASP A 232 -8.69 -19.64 20.97
CA ASP A 232 -8.43 -20.86 20.21
C ASP A 232 -9.02 -20.85 18.78
N VAL A 233 -8.17 -20.56 17.78
CA VAL A 233 -8.45 -20.82 16.36
C VAL A 233 -7.57 -21.97 15.88
N SER A 234 -8.17 -23.12 15.59
CA SER A 234 -7.48 -24.27 15.01
C SER A 234 -7.54 -24.24 13.49
N VAL A 235 -6.38 -24.24 12.82
CA VAL A 235 -6.26 -24.27 11.36
C VAL A 235 -5.87 -25.68 10.92
N GLN A 236 -6.68 -26.31 10.08
CA GLN A 236 -6.29 -27.53 9.38
C GLN A 236 -5.78 -27.17 7.98
N VAL A 237 -4.49 -27.38 7.76
CA VAL A 237 -3.90 -27.40 6.41
C VAL A 237 -4.06 -28.82 5.88
N GLN A 238 -5.03 -29.05 4.98
CA GLN A 238 -5.08 -30.32 4.26
C GLN A 238 -4.01 -30.31 3.16
N GLY A 239 -2.89 -30.97 3.41
CA GLY A 239 -1.97 -31.36 2.35
C GLY A 239 -2.61 -32.47 1.52
N ALA A 240 -2.76 -32.26 0.21
CA ALA A 240 -2.97 -33.38 -0.70
C ALA A 240 -1.65 -34.17 -0.75
N ASP A 241 -1.63 -35.34 -0.10
CA ASP A 241 -0.49 -36.24 -0.09
C ASP A 241 -0.17 -36.81 -1.48
N ARG A 242 1.15 -36.78 -1.79
CA ARG A 242 1.96 -37.68 -2.63
C ARG A 242 1.43 -38.16 -3.99
N VAL A 243 2.14 -37.72 -5.04
CA VAL A 243 2.18 -38.36 -6.37
C VAL A 243 2.66 -39.83 -6.24
N PRO A 244 2.00 -40.83 -6.84
CA PRO A 244 2.53 -42.19 -6.89
C PRO A 244 3.68 -42.27 -7.89
N ALA A 245 4.76 -42.95 -7.50
CA ALA A 245 5.93 -43.20 -8.35
C ALA A 245 5.55 -44.01 -9.59
N ALA A 246 5.58 -43.39 -10.78
CA ALA A 246 5.49 -44.11 -12.05
C ALA A 246 6.88 -44.64 -12.44
N ARG A 247 7.02 -45.98 -12.38
CA ARG A 247 8.13 -46.71 -13.00
C ARG A 247 7.99 -46.67 -14.52
N GLY A 248 9.07 -46.31 -15.21
CA GLY A 248 9.46 -46.89 -16.49
C GLY A 248 9.08 -46.16 -17.79
N GLY A 249 10.11 -45.78 -18.56
CA GLY A 249 10.10 -45.93 -20.02
C GLY A 249 10.01 -44.67 -20.88
N GLY A 250 11.18 -44.12 -21.26
CA GLY A 250 11.45 -43.71 -22.66
C GLY A 250 11.00 -42.33 -23.16
N ARG A 251 12.01 -41.56 -23.59
CA ARG A 251 12.04 -40.40 -24.50
C ARG A 251 11.79 -38.99 -23.92
N SER A 252 12.87 -38.22 -23.99
CA SER A 252 13.04 -36.80 -23.69
C SER A 252 12.14 -35.90 -24.53
N VAL A 253 11.31 -35.08 -23.86
CA VAL A 253 10.82 -33.80 -24.36
C VAL A 253 10.81 -32.83 -23.18
N HIS A 254 11.60 -31.74 -23.25
CA HIS A 254 11.54 -30.65 -22.28
C HIS A 254 10.19 -29.93 -22.36
N ARG A 255 9.31 -30.18 -21.38
CA ARG A 255 8.18 -29.31 -21.03
C ARG A 255 8.42 -28.78 -19.62
N GLN A 256 8.58 -27.47 -19.48
CA GLN A 256 8.46 -26.79 -18.20
C GLN A 256 7.03 -26.95 -17.70
N HIS A 257 6.82 -27.81 -16.71
CA HIS A 257 5.56 -27.88 -15.99
C HIS A 257 5.62 -26.86 -14.84
N SER A 258 4.89 -25.75 -14.98
CA SER A 258 4.53 -24.91 -13.84
C SER A 258 3.58 -25.71 -12.94
N VAL A 259 4.07 -26.18 -11.79
CA VAL A 259 3.24 -26.80 -10.77
C VAL A 259 2.44 -25.69 -10.10
N GLN A 260 1.15 -25.62 -10.41
CA GLN A 260 0.20 -24.74 -9.77
C GLN A 260 -0.28 -25.44 -8.49
N ALA A 261 0.17 -24.97 -7.33
CA ALA A 261 -0.34 -25.42 -6.05
C ALA A 261 -1.45 -24.47 -5.59
N ASP A 262 -2.70 -24.89 -5.78
CA ASP A 262 -3.85 -24.18 -5.22
C ASP A 262 -3.95 -24.48 -3.72
N PHE A 263 -3.58 -23.50 -2.89
CA PHE A 263 -3.80 -23.57 -1.45
C PHE A 263 -5.15 -22.95 -1.10
N ARG A 264 -6.08 -23.77 -0.60
CA ARG A 264 -7.38 -23.32 -0.10
C ARG A 264 -7.32 -23.28 1.43
N VAL A 265 -7.48 -22.09 2.01
CA VAL A 265 -7.59 -21.92 3.47
C VAL A 265 -9.07 -21.90 3.82
N GLU A 266 -9.52 -22.89 4.60
CA GLU A 266 -10.88 -22.96 5.15
C GLU A 266 -10.86 -22.57 6.64
N ILE A 267 -11.60 -21.52 7.00
CA ILE A 267 -11.77 -21.09 8.39
C ILE A 267 -13.03 -21.76 8.93
N LYS A 268 -12.90 -22.65 9.91
CA LYS A 268 -14.03 -23.21 10.67
C LYS A 268 -14.05 -22.59 12.05
N GLU A 269 -15.02 -21.73 12.31
CA GLU A 269 -15.37 -21.32 13.66
C GLU A 269 -15.95 -22.53 14.40
N ARG A 270 -15.33 -22.94 15.51
CA ARG A 270 -16.00 -23.84 16.46
C ARG A 270 -16.91 -22.97 17.33
N CYS A 271 -18.20 -22.96 17.05
CA CYS A 271 -19.17 -22.56 18.07
C CYS A 271 -19.06 -23.57 19.22
N THR A 272 -18.57 -23.11 20.37
CA THR A 272 -18.73 -23.83 21.63
C THR A 272 -20.13 -23.53 22.15
N ALA A 273 -20.85 -24.60 22.50
CA ALA A 273 -22.22 -24.59 23.01
C ALA A 273 -22.25 -24.32 24.52
#